data_AF-A0A520IPQ6-F1
#
_entry.id   AF-A0A520IPQ6-F1
#
_cell.length_a   1.000
_cell.length_b   1.000
_cell.length_c   1.000
_cell.angle_alpha   90.00
_cell.angle_beta   90.00
_cell.angle_gamma   90.00
#
_symmetry.space_group_name_H-M   'P 1'
#
loop_
_entity.id
_entity.type
_entity.pdbx_description
1 polymer ?
#
loop_
_entity_poly.entity_id
_entity_poly.type
_entity_poly.pdbx_seq_one_letter_code
_entity_poly.pdbx_strand_id
1 'polypeptide(L)'
;MNNKLSAVYVTLNVLMLWFALIIQFYISTKMYVDAGRTTAGAIVEILSFYTIQTNLLIAVALSAILFKPASTWGRFFSQTSVLTSIAVYIMIVGLIYATILKGIWKLEGLFKLTDFLLHTLSPIMYVVFWMVFVPKTRIPWKVLVSWAVFPFIYLIYALIRGANSGYYPYPFVNAAKFGYTQ
;
A
#
# COMPACT_ATOMS: atom_id res chain seq x y z
N MET A 1 -0.94 -19.80 -12.22
CA MET A 1 0.21 -19.14 -12.87
C MET A 1 0.84 -20.15 -13.81
N ASN A 2 0.65 -19.99 -15.13
CA ASN A 2 0.91 -21.08 -16.08
C ASN A 2 2.21 -20.91 -16.88
N ASN A 3 3.04 -19.90 -16.60
CA ASN A 3 4.36 -19.76 -17.24
C ASN A 3 5.46 -19.33 -16.24
N LYS A 4 6.69 -19.78 -16.52
CA LYS A 4 7.88 -19.50 -15.68
C LYS A 4 8.14 -17.99 -15.52
N LEU A 5 7.83 -17.19 -16.54
CA LEU A 5 7.99 -15.74 -16.52
C LEU A 5 7.16 -15.06 -15.43
N SER A 6 5.88 -15.42 -15.30
CA SER A 6 5.00 -14.90 -14.25
C SER A 6 5.49 -15.25 -12.86
N ALA A 7 6.04 -16.45 -12.67
CA ALA A 7 6.60 -16.88 -11.39
C ALA A 7 7.83 -16.09 -10.99
N VAL A 8 8.75 -15.84 -11.92
CA VAL A 8 9.93 -14.99 -11.69
C VAL A 8 9.50 -13.57 -11.35
N TYR A 9 8.58 -12.98 -12.14
CA TYR A 9 8.13 -11.61 -11.93
C TYR A 9 7.46 -11.42 -10.56
N VAL A 10 6.56 -12.35 -10.18
CA VAL A 10 5.88 -12.33 -8.88
C VAL A 10 6.90 -12.49 -7.74
N THR A 11 7.87 -13.40 -7.89
CA THR A 11 8.94 -13.59 -6.89
C THR A 11 9.73 -12.30 -6.67
N LEU A 12 10.13 -11.61 -7.75
CA LEU A 12 10.85 -10.33 -7.63
C LEU A 12 10.02 -9.25 -6.93
N ASN A 13 8.72 -9.17 -7.22
CA ASN A 13 7.81 -8.25 -6.53
C ASN A 13 7.74 -8.55 -5.03
N VAL A 14 7.52 -9.82 -4.67
CA VAL A 14 7.41 -10.28 -3.29
C VAL A 14 8.68 -9.98 -2.51
N LEU A 15 9.86 -10.29 -3.08
CA LEU A 15 11.15 -10.02 -2.44
C LEU A 15 11.38 -8.52 -2.24
N MET A 16 11.13 -7.72 -3.29
CA MET A 16 11.27 -6.26 -3.22
C MET A 16 10.35 -5.65 -2.16
N LEU A 17 9.08 -6.06 -2.12
CA LEU A 17 8.09 -5.54 -1.18
C LEU A 17 8.42 -5.89 0.27
N TRP A 18 8.73 -7.16 0.55
CA TRP A 18 9.11 -7.54 1.91
C TRP A 18 10.40 -6.88 2.35
N PHE A 19 11.40 -6.77 1.48
CA PHE A 19 12.63 -6.02 1.76
C PHE A 19 12.32 -4.56 2.12
N ALA A 20 11.55 -3.86 1.28
CA ALA A 20 11.21 -2.46 1.51
C ALA A 20 10.37 -2.25 2.78
N LEU A 21 9.36 -3.11 3.01
CA LEU A 21 8.48 -3.04 4.18
C LEU A 21 9.23 -3.32 5.48
N ILE A 22 10.10 -4.34 5.51
CA ILE A 22 10.88 -4.70 6.71
C ILE A 22 11.84 -3.55 7.06
N ILE A 23 12.57 -3.02 6.08
CA ILE A 23 13.48 -1.89 6.31
C ILE A 23 12.70 -0.66 6.76
N GLN A 24 11.62 -0.29 6.06
CA GLN A 24 10.80 0.86 6.41
C GLN A 24 10.26 0.74 7.84
N PHE A 25 9.77 -0.45 8.22
CA PHE A 25 9.25 -0.71 9.55
C PHE A 25 10.34 -0.58 10.61
N TYR A 26 11.52 -1.16 10.38
CA TYR A 26 12.66 -1.07 11.29
C TYR A 26 13.11 0.38 11.53
N ILE A 27 13.42 1.11 10.44
CA ILE A 27 13.94 2.49 10.56
C ILE A 27 12.90 3.45 11.12
N SER A 28 11.62 3.27 10.76
CA SER A 28 10.54 4.14 11.27
C SER A 28 10.25 3.87 12.73
N THR A 29 10.24 2.60 13.15
CA THR A 29 10.02 2.25 14.57
C THR A 29 11.12 2.85 15.42
N LYS A 30 12.39 2.70 15.00
CA LYS A 30 13.52 3.32 15.69
C LYS A 30 13.36 4.83 15.78
N MET A 31 13.08 5.50 14.65
CA MET A 31 12.89 6.96 14.62
C MET A 31 11.77 7.43 15.55
N TYR A 32 10.62 6.77 15.55
CA TYR A 32 9.49 7.16 16.40
C TYR A 32 9.75 6.91 17.89
N VAL A 33 10.41 5.81 18.23
CA VAL A 33 10.78 5.51 19.62
C VAL A 33 11.85 6.48 20.13
N ASP A 34 12.86 6.79 19.31
CA ASP A 34 13.87 7.80 19.63
C ASP A 34 13.23 9.20 19.81
N ALA A 35 12.12 9.47 19.13
CA ALA A 35 11.30 10.68 19.29
C ALA A 35 10.31 10.63 20.47
N GLY A 36 10.41 9.62 21.35
CA GLY A 36 9.64 9.52 22.59
C GLY A 36 8.30 8.78 22.49
N ARG A 37 7.97 8.16 21.33
CA ARG A 37 6.77 7.32 21.22
C ARG A 37 7.01 5.94 21.82
N THR A 38 5.94 5.33 22.32
CA THR A 38 5.98 3.89 22.64
C THR A 38 6.13 3.06 21.37
N THR A 39 6.68 1.85 21.49
CA THR A 39 6.76 0.90 20.36
C THR A 39 5.38 0.64 19.74
N ALA A 40 4.35 0.47 20.57
CA ALA A 40 2.98 0.32 20.09
C ALA A 40 2.49 1.56 19.32
N GLY A 41 2.77 2.77 19.84
CA GLY A 41 2.45 4.02 19.16
C GLY A 41 3.18 4.19 17.81
N ALA A 42 4.43 3.73 17.71
CA ALA A 42 5.18 3.70 16.46
C ALA A 42 4.56 2.74 15.43
N ILE A 43 4.16 1.54 15.87
CA ILE A 43 3.49 0.56 15.00
C ILE A 43 2.16 1.13 14.48
N VAL A 44 1.36 1.72 15.36
CA VAL A 44 0.08 2.36 14.97
C VAL A 44 0.33 3.48 13.96
N GLU A 45 1.35 4.32 14.16
CA GLU A 45 1.71 5.38 13.20
C GLU A 45 2.08 4.81 11.84
N ILE A 46 2.99 3.82 11.78
CA ILE A 46 3.43 3.20 10.53
C ILE A 46 2.24 2.57 9.78
N LEU A 47 1.36 1.86 10.50
CA LEU A 47 0.17 1.25 9.92
C LEU A 47 -0.91 2.27 9.53
N SER A 48 -0.81 3.53 9.98
CA SER A 48 -1.76 4.59 9.61
C SER A 48 -1.54 5.14 8.19
N PHE A 49 -0.46 4.76 7.51
CA PHE A 49 -0.18 5.17 6.14
C PHE A 49 -0.85 4.24 5.13
N TYR A 50 -1.64 4.81 4.21
CA TYR A 50 -2.27 4.07 3.10
C TYR A 50 -1.25 3.33 2.24
N THR A 51 -0.09 3.96 2.01
CA THR A 51 1.05 3.37 1.30
C THR A 51 1.46 2.04 1.93
N ILE A 52 1.60 1.99 3.26
CA ILE A 52 2.05 0.80 3.98
C ILE A 52 0.99 -0.29 3.92
N GLN A 53 -0.28 0.05 4.18
CA GLN A 53 -1.39 -0.91 4.11
C GLN A 53 -1.53 -1.52 2.70
N THR A 54 -1.43 -0.70 1.66
CA THR A 54 -1.56 -1.15 0.26
C THR A 54 -0.37 -2.02 -0.17
N ASN A 55 0.86 -1.63 0.16
CA ASN A 55 2.04 -2.43 -0.15
C ASN A 55 2.06 -3.75 0.62
N LEU A 56 1.62 -3.77 1.88
CA LEU A 56 1.47 -4.99 2.66
C LEU A 56 0.41 -5.92 2.06
N LEU A 57 -0.73 -5.37 1.61
CA LEU A 57 -1.77 -6.13 0.91
C LEU A 57 -1.21 -6.80 -0.35
N ILE A 58 -0.42 -6.08 -1.16
CA ILE A 58 0.25 -6.67 -2.33
C ILE A 58 1.21 -7.78 -1.92
N ALA A 59 2.07 -7.51 -0.93
CA ALA A 59 3.08 -8.46 -0.48
C ALA A 59 2.42 -9.78 -0.03
N VAL A 60 1.35 -9.70 0.77
CA VAL A 60 0.57 -10.85 1.23
C VAL A 60 -0.16 -11.53 0.07
N ALA A 61 -0.83 -10.78 -0.79
CA ALA A 61 -1.60 -11.33 -1.92
C ALA A 61 -0.70 -12.15 -2.86
N LEU A 62 0.41 -11.55 -3.30
CA LEU A 62 1.36 -12.21 -4.19
C LEU A 62 2.07 -13.38 -3.51
N SER A 63 2.38 -13.28 -2.21
CA SER A 63 2.94 -14.41 -1.44
C SER A 63 1.96 -15.57 -1.35
N ALA A 64 0.67 -15.31 -1.10
CA ALA A 64 -0.37 -16.34 -1.03
C ALA A 64 -0.53 -17.07 -2.37
N ILE A 65 -0.51 -16.33 -3.48
CA ILE A 65 -0.56 -16.90 -4.83
C ILE A 65 0.70 -17.74 -5.12
N LEU A 66 1.88 -17.24 -4.75
CA LEU A 66 3.16 -17.87 -5.04
C LEU A 66 3.38 -19.16 -4.24
N PHE A 67 3.14 -19.13 -2.92
CA PHE A 67 3.51 -20.22 -2.02
C PHE A 67 2.36 -21.17 -1.67
N LYS A 68 1.10 -20.71 -1.72
CA LYS A 68 -0.08 -21.48 -1.31
C LYS A 68 -1.25 -21.31 -2.31
N PRO A 69 -1.06 -21.54 -3.62
CA PRO A 69 -2.07 -21.26 -4.65
C PRO A 69 -3.39 -22.01 -4.45
N ALA A 70 -3.36 -23.23 -3.91
CA ALA A 70 -4.55 -24.05 -3.66
C ALA A 70 -5.31 -23.67 -2.37
N SER A 71 -4.73 -22.85 -1.50
CA SER A 71 -5.37 -22.41 -0.26
C SER A 71 -6.57 -21.49 -0.52
N THR A 72 -7.42 -21.28 0.48
CA THR A 72 -8.52 -20.31 0.40
C THR A 72 -8.01 -18.92 0.04
N TRP A 73 -6.92 -18.46 0.66
CA TRP A 73 -6.30 -17.17 0.37
C TRP A 73 -5.63 -17.10 -1.00
N GLY A 74 -4.92 -18.15 -1.41
CA GLY A 74 -4.33 -18.24 -2.75
C GLY A 74 -5.38 -18.14 -3.85
N ARG A 75 -6.51 -18.83 -3.69
CA ARG A 75 -7.66 -18.76 -4.62
C ARG A 75 -8.34 -17.40 -4.59
N PHE A 76 -8.54 -16.81 -3.41
CA PHE A 76 -9.13 -15.47 -3.26
C PHE A 76 -8.30 -14.39 -3.95
N PHE A 77 -6.99 -14.33 -3.66
CA PHE A 77 -6.10 -13.34 -4.26
C PHE A 77 -5.85 -13.59 -5.75
N SER A 78 -6.02 -14.82 -6.25
CA SER A 78 -5.92 -15.11 -7.68
C SER A 78 -7.11 -14.60 -8.51
N GLN A 79 -8.19 -14.13 -7.87
CA GLN A 79 -9.35 -13.61 -8.59
C GLN A 79 -9.00 -12.31 -9.34
N THR A 80 -9.37 -12.23 -10.62
CA THR A 80 -9.16 -11.03 -11.46
C THR A 80 -9.68 -9.76 -10.80
N SER A 81 -10.85 -9.81 -10.16
CA SER A 81 -11.42 -8.66 -9.48
C SER A 81 -10.52 -8.15 -8.34
N VAL A 82 -10.02 -9.06 -7.50
CA VAL A 82 -9.15 -8.73 -6.35
C VAL A 82 -7.82 -8.15 -6.83
N LEU A 83 -7.19 -8.77 -7.82
CA LEU A 83 -5.93 -8.25 -8.36
C LEU A 83 -6.11 -6.86 -9.02
N THR A 84 -7.27 -6.64 -9.65
CA THR A 84 -7.60 -5.36 -10.28
C THR A 84 -7.93 -4.29 -9.25
N SER A 85 -8.62 -4.61 -8.15
CA SER A 85 -8.87 -3.65 -7.07
C SER A 85 -7.56 -3.21 -6.41
N ILE A 86 -6.64 -4.16 -6.17
CA ILE A 86 -5.31 -3.83 -5.65
C ILE A 86 -4.54 -2.93 -6.64
N ALA A 87 -4.70 -3.14 -7.96
CA ALA A 87 -4.10 -2.27 -8.97
C ALA A 87 -4.62 -0.83 -8.86
N VAL A 88 -5.93 -0.65 -8.64
CA VAL A 88 -6.52 0.66 -8.37
C VAL A 88 -5.91 1.29 -7.11
N TYR A 89 -5.79 0.52 -6.02
CA TYR A 89 -5.26 1.04 -4.76
C TYR A 89 -3.81 1.50 -4.88
N ILE A 90 -2.96 0.73 -5.55
CA ILE A 90 -1.55 1.09 -5.71
C ILE A 90 -1.35 2.20 -6.75
N MET A 91 -2.24 2.33 -7.73
CA MET A 91 -2.25 3.50 -8.62
C MET A 91 -2.57 4.78 -7.85
N ILE A 92 -3.50 4.75 -6.88
CA ILE A 92 -3.75 5.90 -5.99
C ILE A 92 -2.47 6.29 -5.26
N VAL A 93 -1.75 5.33 -4.68
CA VAL A 93 -0.46 5.57 -4.01
C VAL A 93 0.55 6.22 -4.96
N GLY A 94 0.78 5.63 -6.14
CA GLY A 94 1.76 6.12 -7.10
C GLY A 94 1.42 7.52 -7.65
N LEU A 95 0.14 7.77 -7.97
CA LEU A 95 -0.32 9.05 -8.48
C LEU A 95 -0.24 10.16 -7.44
N ILE A 96 -0.75 9.93 -6.23
CA ILE A 96 -0.67 10.91 -5.13
C ILE A 96 0.79 11.20 -4.80
N TYR A 97 1.65 10.18 -4.78
CA TYR A 97 3.07 10.42 -4.55
C TYR A 97 3.67 11.28 -5.67
N ALA A 98 3.52 10.87 -6.93
CA ALA A 98 4.14 11.58 -8.05
C ALA A 98 3.67 13.02 -8.22
N THR A 99 2.42 13.32 -7.84
CA THR A 99 1.79 14.64 -8.07
C THR A 99 1.77 15.55 -6.84
N ILE A 100 1.64 14.98 -5.63
CA ILE A 100 1.40 15.74 -4.40
C ILE A 100 2.57 15.61 -3.41
N LEU A 101 3.11 14.40 -3.23
CA LEU A 101 4.05 14.15 -2.12
C LEU A 101 5.53 14.15 -2.52
N LYS A 102 5.85 13.91 -3.79
CA LYS A 102 7.24 13.79 -4.22
C LYS A 102 7.97 15.11 -4.01
N GLY A 103 9.04 15.07 -3.23
CA GLY A 103 9.90 16.22 -2.95
C GLY A 103 9.47 17.10 -1.76
N ILE A 104 8.35 16.80 -1.08
CA ILE A 104 7.95 17.58 0.10
C ILE A 104 8.88 17.33 1.31
N TRP A 105 9.44 16.11 1.39
CA TRP A 105 10.38 15.72 2.45
C TRP A 105 11.77 15.54 1.87
N LYS A 106 12.79 16.05 2.57
CA LYS A 106 14.20 15.74 2.28
C LYS A 106 14.57 14.43 2.95
N LEU A 107 14.49 13.34 2.19
CA LEU A 107 14.83 12.01 2.65
C LEU A 107 16.27 11.65 2.27
N GLU A 108 16.97 10.99 3.19
CA GLU A 108 18.34 10.52 3.03
C GLU A 108 18.49 9.06 3.45
N GLY A 109 19.59 8.43 3.02
CA GLY A 109 19.93 7.05 3.37
C GLY A 109 18.81 6.05 3.08
N LEU A 110 18.51 5.21 4.07
CA LEU A 110 17.50 4.15 3.95
C LEU A 110 16.08 4.69 3.76
N PHE A 111 15.74 5.86 4.32
CA PHE A 111 14.41 6.46 4.12
C PHE A 111 14.18 6.83 2.65
N LYS A 112 15.20 7.35 1.96
CA LYS A 112 15.11 7.66 0.53
C LYS A 112 14.92 6.39 -0.31
N LEU A 113 15.62 5.32 0.05
CA LEU A 113 15.52 4.05 -0.63
C LEU A 113 14.11 3.45 -0.46
N THR A 114 13.62 3.33 0.76
CA THR A 114 12.31 2.74 1.02
C THR A 114 11.18 3.60 0.46
N ASP A 115 11.33 4.92 0.48
CA ASP A 115 10.38 5.84 -0.17
C ASP A 115 10.28 5.57 -1.68
N PHE A 116 11.41 5.47 -2.38
CA PHE A 116 11.42 5.11 -3.80
C PHE A 116 10.80 3.72 -4.05
N LEU A 117 11.17 2.72 -3.25
CA LEU A 117 10.68 1.34 -3.43
C LEU A 117 9.16 1.25 -3.23
N LEU A 118 8.62 1.87 -2.18
CA LEU A 118 7.20 1.74 -1.80
C LEU A 118 6.27 2.69 -2.56
N HIS A 119 6.75 3.86 -2.97
CA HIS A 119 5.93 4.87 -3.64
C HIS A 119 6.13 4.96 -5.15
N THR A 120 7.23 4.44 -5.70
CA THR A 120 7.51 4.50 -7.14
C THR A 120 7.66 3.11 -7.74
N LEU A 121 8.62 2.32 -7.25
CA LEU A 121 8.93 1.03 -7.87
C LEU A 121 7.78 0.02 -7.71
N SER A 122 7.23 -0.11 -6.51
CA SER A 122 6.11 -1.00 -6.23
C SER A 122 4.86 -0.71 -7.09
N PRO A 123 4.36 0.54 -7.17
CA PRO A 123 3.28 0.85 -8.10
C PRO A 123 3.55 0.47 -9.55
N ILE A 124 4.76 0.77 -10.06
CA ILE A 124 5.13 0.42 -11.43
C ILE A 124 5.13 -1.10 -11.60
N MET A 125 5.81 -1.83 -10.71
CA MET A 125 5.93 -3.28 -10.80
C MET A 125 4.56 -3.97 -10.68
N TYR A 126 3.71 -3.54 -9.76
CA TYR A 126 2.39 -4.14 -9.60
C TYR A 126 1.46 -3.83 -10.77
N VAL A 127 1.49 -2.60 -11.30
CA VAL A 127 0.69 -2.24 -12.47
C VAL A 127 1.16 -3.01 -13.70
N VAL A 128 2.46 -3.18 -13.91
CA VAL A 128 3.01 -4.04 -14.98
C VAL A 128 2.59 -5.50 -14.77
N PHE A 129 2.69 -6.03 -13.54
CA PHE A 129 2.19 -7.37 -13.23
C PHE A 129 0.72 -7.51 -13.62
N TRP A 130 -0.11 -6.55 -13.19
CA TRP A 130 -1.53 -6.56 -13.47
C TRP A 130 -1.79 -6.49 -14.98
N MET A 131 -1.18 -5.56 -15.71
CA MET A 131 -1.37 -5.41 -17.16
C MET A 131 -1.00 -6.69 -17.93
N VAL A 132 0.14 -7.31 -17.60
CA VAL A 132 0.72 -8.40 -18.39
C VAL A 132 0.15 -9.77 -18.01
N PHE A 133 -0.09 -10.04 -16.72
CA PHE A 133 -0.38 -11.39 -16.25
C PHE A 133 -1.82 -11.61 -15.76
N VAL A 134 -2.60 -10.55 -15.51
CA VAL A 134 -3.97 -10.68 -14.99
C VAL A 134 -4.99 -10.65 -16.14
N PRO A 135 -5.82 -11.69 -16.33
CA PRO A 135 -6.82 -11.75 -17.39
C PRO A 135 -7.80 -10.57 -17.33
N LYS A 136 -8.10 -9.95 -18.48
CA LYS A 136 -9.07 -8.84 -18.57
C LYS A 136 -10.46 -9.37 -18.87
N THR A 137 -11.10 -9.93 -17.85
CA THR A 137 -12.49 -10.39 -17.93
C THR A 137 -13.46 -9.24 -17.62
N ARG A 138 -14.72 -9.35 -18.06
CA ARG A 138 -15.75 -8.37 -17.68
C ARG A 138 -16.00 -8.44 -16.17
N ILE A 139 -15.85 -7.31 -15.50
CA ILE A 139 -16.11 -7.17 -14.07
C ILE A 139 -17.49 -6.49 -13.92
N PRO A 140 -18.45 -7.13 -13.23
CA PRO A 140 -19.78 -6.54 -13.08
C PRO A 140 -19.73 -5.27 -12.21
N TRP A 141 -20.54 -4.27 -12.55
CA TRP A 141 -20.58 -2.97 -11.86
C TRP A 141 -20.75 -3.07 -10.34
N LYS A 142 -21.52 -4.04 -9.85
CA LYS A 142 -21.72 -4.28 -8.41
C LYS A 142 -20.40 -4.56 -7.67
N VAL A 143 -19.42 -5.16 -8.35
CA VAL A 143 -18.11 -5.46 -7.79
C VAL A 143 -17.19 -4.23 -7.80
N LEU A 144 -17.41 -3.27 -8.69
CA LEU A 144 -16.66 -2.00 -8.67
C LEU A 144 -16.96 -1.18 -7.41
N VAL A 145 -18.21 -1.21 -6.94
CA VAL A 145 -18.60 -0.54 -5.68
C VAL A 145 -17.86 -1.14 -4.48
N SER A 146 -17.64 -2.46 -4.46
CA SER A 146 -16.91 -3.09 -3.36
C SER A 146 -15.41 -2.72 -3.34
N TRP A 147 -14.85 -2.24 -4.45
CA TRP A 147 -13.48 -1.73 -4.48
C TRP A 147 -13.34 -0.42 -3.72
N ALA A 148 -14.40 0.39 -3.61
CA ALA A 148 -14.35 1.63 -2.84
C ALA A 148 -14.25 1.38 -1.33
N VAL A 149 -14.59 0.18 -0.85
CA VAL A 149 -14.64 -0.15 0.58
C VAL A 149 -13.29 0.06 1.26
N PHE A 150 -12.20 -0.45 0.67
CA PHE A 150 -10.87 -0.32 1.27
C PHE A 150 -10.39 1.15 1.40
N PRO A 151 -10.33 1.96 0.32
CA PRO A 151 -9.94 3.36 0.42
C PRO A 151 -10.91 4.19 1.27
N PHE A 152 -12.20 3.87 1.26
CA PHE A 152 -13.19 4.61 2.06
C PHE A 152 -13.05 4.34 3.56
N ILE A 153 -12.88 3.07 3.95
CA ILE A 153 -12.57 2.70 5.35
C ILE A 153 -11.28 3.38 5.80
N TYR A 154 -10.24 3.38 4.96
CA TYR A 154 -9.00 4.09 5.25
C TYR A 154 -9.23 5.58 5.50
N LEU A 155 -10.01 6.23 4.63
CA LEU A 155 -10.29 7.66 4.75
C LEU A 155 -11.04 7.97 6.05
N ILE A 156 -12.09 7.22 6.38
CA ILE A 156 -12.82 7.36 7.65
C ILE A 156 -11.86 7.20 8.83
N TYR A 157 -11.04 6.16 8.83
CA TYR A 157 -10.04 5.93 9.86
C TYR A 157 -9.07 7.11 10.01
N ALA A 158 -8.51 7.60 8.90
CA ALA A 158 -7.54 8.69 8.90
C ALA A 158 -8.14 9.99 9.44
N LEU A 159 -9.40 10.29 9.10
CA LEU A 159 -10.12 11.46 9.59
C LEU A 159 -10.44 11.37 11.08
N ILE A 160 -11.01 10.26 11.54
CA ILE A 160 -11.31 10.04 12.97
C ILE A 160 -10.03 10.13 13.81
N ARG A 161 -8.96 9.45 13.36
CA ARG A 161 -7.67 9.49 14.04
C ARG A 161 -7.09 10.91 14.07
N GLY A 162 -7.13 11.62 12.94
CA GLY A 162 -6.64 12.99 12.85
C GLY A 162 -7.43 13.95 13.74
N ALA A 163 -8.75 13.79 13.83
CA ALA A 163 -9.61 14.57 14.72
C ALA A 163 -9.28 14.33 16.20
N ASN A 164 -9.02 13.08 16.60
CA ASN A 164 -8.75 12.73 17.99
C ASN A 164 -7.30 13.04 18.44
N SER A 165 -6.33 12.91 17.54
CA SER A 165 -4.90 13.02 17.88
C SER A 165 -4.22 14.29 17.40
N GLY A 166 -4.85 15.04 16.49
CA GLY A 166 -4.21 16.15 15.76
C GLY A 166 -3.22 15.71 14.68
N TYR A 167 -2.91 14.41 14.57
CA TYR A 167 -1.94 13.87 13.61
C TYR A 167 -2.63 13.17 12.44
N TYR A 168 -2.56 13.83 11.28
CA TYR A 168 -3.00 13.29 10.00
C TYR A 168 -1.84 12.61 9.27
N PRO A 169 -2.01 11.38 8.73
CA PRO A 169 -0.95 10.69 8.00
C PRO A 169 -0.46 11.44 6.75
N TYR A 170 -1.33 12.24 6.14
CA TYR A 170 -0.99 13.03 4.96
C TYR A 170 -1.42 14.50 5.10
N PRO A 171 -0.63 15.46 4.58
CA PRO A 171 -0.99 16.87 4.64
C PRO A 171 -2.31 17.20 3.94
N PHE A 172 -2.61 16.53 2.83
CA PHE A 172 -3.81 16.79 2.02
C PHE A 172 -5.12 16.27 2.64
N VAL A 173 -5.05 15.37 3.63
CA VAL A 173 -6.23 14.94 4.40
C VAL A 173 -6.39 15.70 5.71
N ASN A 174 -5.54 16.72 5.97
CA ASN A 174 -5.61 17.51 7.18
C ASN A 174 -6.85 18.41 7.19
N ALA A 175 -7.96 17.87 7.69
CA ALA A 175 -9.23 18.56 7.80
C ALA A 175 -9.21 19.70 8.83
N ALA A 176 -8.25 19.75 9.75
CA ALA A 176 -8.05 20.94 10.59
C ALA A 176 -7.53 22.14 9.78
N LYS A 177 -6.84 21.90 8.65
CA LYS A 177 -6.35 22.96 7.75
C LYS A 177 -7.33 23.31 6.62
N PHE A 178 -8.07 22.33 6.11
CA PHE A 178 -8.96 22.50 4.96
C PHE A 178 -10.46 22.49 5.30
N GLY A 179 -10.79 22.31 6.59
CA GLY A 179 -12.13 22.39 7.15
C GLY A 179 -12.76 21.03 7.46
N TYR A 180 -13.18 20.84 8.71
CA TYR A 180 -14.53 20.37 8.98
C TYR A 180 -15.39 21.63 8.99
N THR A 181 -16.56 21.67 8.36
CA THR A 181 -17.50 22.76 8.65
C THR A 181 -17.64 22.85 10.17
N GLN A 182 -17.22 23.99 10.73
CA GLN A 182 -17.44 24.31 12.14
C GLN A 182 -18.94 24.50 12.38
#